data_AF-A0A1J3CKU5-F1
#
_entry.id   AF-A0A1J3CKU5-F1
#
_cell.length_a   1.000
_cell.length_b   1.000
_cell.length_c   1.000
_cell.angle_alpha   90.00
_cell.angle_beta   90.00
_cell.angle_gamma   90.00
#
_symmetry.space_group_name_H-M   'P 1'
#
loop_
_entity.id
_entity.type
_entity.pdbx_description
1 polymer ?
#
loop_
_entity_poly.entity_id
_entity_poly.type
_entity_poly.pdbx_seq_one_letter_code
_entity_poly.pdbx_strand_id
1 'polypeptide(L)'
;VIDEAAAIPLPVVKSLLGPYLVFLSSTVSGYEGTGRSLSLKLFQQLEEQSRAPVTGGEGSLSGCLFKKMELTESIRYASGDPIESWLNGLLCLDVANCLPNPACHPLPSQCDLYYVNRDTLFSYHKDSELFLQRMMALCVSSHYKNSP
;
A
#
# COMPACT_ATOMS: atom_id res chain seq x y z
N VAL A 1 -8.30 -1.32 20.25
CA VAL A 1 -8.57 -1.62 18.83
C VAL A 1 -8.59 -0.29 18.10
N ILE A 2 -7.86 -0.19 16.98
CA ILE A 2 -7.77 1.02 16.14
C ILE A 2 -8.24 0.61 14.76
N ASP A 3 -9.33 1.24 14.31
CA ASP A 3 -9.90 1.00 12.98
C ASP A 3 -9.39 2.01 11.96
N GLU A 4 -9.26 1.59 10.71
CA GLU A 4 -8.66 2.35 9.61
C GLU A 4 -7.36 3.08 9.98
N ALA A 5 -6.42 2.33 10.57
CA ALA A 5 -5.15 2.88 11.07
C ALA A 5 -4.31 3.56 9.97
N ALA A 6 -4.55 3.24 8.69
CA ALA A 6 -3.87 3.89 7.57
C ALA A 6 -4.39 5.28 7.21
N ALA A 7 -5.55 5.69 7.71
CA ALA A 7 -6.02 7.05 7.59
C ALA A 7 -5.39 7.97 8.66
N ILE A 8 -4.76 7.39 9.69
CA ILE A 8 -4.19 8.12 10.82
C ILE A 8 -2.70 8.40 10.58
N PRO A 9 -2.22 9.65 10.74
CA PRO A 9 -0.81 9.99 10.60
C PRO A 9 0.10 9.09 11.46
N LEU A 10 1.19 8.60 10.87
CA LEU A 10 2.14 7.69 11.50
C LEU A 10 2.60 8.10 12.92
N PRO A 11 2.91 9.37 13.23
CA PRO A 11 3.30 9.77 14.58
C PRO A 11 2.20 9.50 15.62
N VAL A 12 0.93 9.71 15.24
CA VAL A 12 -0.22 9.49 16.10
C VAL A 12 -0.42 7.99 16.33
N VAL A 13 -0.38 7.18 15.26
CA VAL A 13 -0.46 5.71 15.39
C VAL A 13 0.64 5.19 16.32
N LYS A 14 1.87 5.68 16.20
CA LYS A 14 2.98 5.30 17.08
C LYS A 14 2.75 5.67 18.54
N SER A 15 2.16 6.83 18.81
CA SER A 15 1.81 7.23 20.18
C SER A 15 0.73 6.34 20.82
N LEU A 16 -0.12 5.72 19.99
CA LEU A 16 -1.15 4.78 20.42
C LEU A 16 -0.61 3.34 20.59
N LEU A 17 0.63 3.06 20.17
CA LEU A 17 1.31 1.78 20.39
C LEU A 17 2.05 1.83 21.72
N GLY A 18 1.34 1.52 22.81
CA GLY A 18 1.90 1.43 24.17
C GLY A 18 2.27 0.01 24.59
N PRO A 19 2.63 -0.22 25.87
CA PRO A 19 2.98 -1.52 26.45
C PRO A 19 1.74 -2.39 26.74
N TYR A 20 0.80 -2.45 25.80
CA TYR A 20 -0.45 -3.19 25.91
C TYR A 20 -0.83 -3.81 24.56
N LEU A 21 -1.80 -4.72 24.57
CA LEU A 21 -2.27 -5.38 23.36
C LEU A 21 -3.04 -4.39 22.47
N VAL A 22 -2.55 -4.19 21.24
CA VAL A 22 -3.18 -3.33 20.24
C VAL A 22 -3.59 -4.16 19.02
N PHE A 23 -4.84 -4.01 18.61
CA PHE A 23 -5.34 -4.49 17.33
C PHE A 23 -5.44 -3.30 16.37
N LEU A 24 -4.86 -3.45 15.18
CA LEU A 24 -4.93 -2.48 14.08
C LEU A 24 -5.68 -3.13 12.92
N SER A 25 -6.70 -2.46 12.39
CA SER A 25 -7.32 -2.78 11.10
C SER A 25 -7.04 -1.67 10.09
N SER A 26 -6.94 -2.04 8.82
CA SER A 26 -6.71 -1.13 7.70
C SER A 26 -7.14 -1.78 6.39
N THR A 27 -7.63 -0.97 5.46
CA THR A 27 -7.88 -1.38 4.07
C THR A 27 -6.68 -1.06 3.17
N VAL A 28 -6.34 -1.97 2.25
CA VAL A 28 -5.17 -1.82 1.35
C VAL A 28 -5.55 -1.48 -0.09
N SER A 29 -6.45 -2.26 -0.70
CA SER A 29 -6.88 -2.12 -2.09
C SER A 29 -8.37 -1.83 -2.10
N GLY A 30 -8.78 -0.66 -2.61
CA GLY A 30 -10.18 -0.25 -2.63
C GLY A 30 -10.37 1.26 -2.66
N TYR A 31 -11.64 1.69 -2.60
CA TYR A 31 -12.04 3.10 -2.69
C TYR A 31 -11.40 4.02 -1.62
N GLU A 32 -11.09 3.48 -0.45
CA GLU A 32 -10.40 4.21 0.64
C GLU A 32 -9.06 3.57 1.03
N GLY A 33 -8.53 2.70 0.19
CA GLY A 33 -7.32 1.92 0.47
C GLY A 33 -6.06 2.77 0.53
N THR A 34 -5.77 3.37 1.68
CA THR A 34 -4.50 4.08 1.97
C THR A 34 -3.46 3.18 2.63
N GLY A 35 -3.84 1.92 2.92
CA GLY A 35 -3.10 1.02 3.78
C GLY A 35 -1.77 0.52 3.28
N ARG A 36 -1.42 0.69 2.00
CA ARG A 36 -0.20 0.06 1.47
C ARG A 36 1.08 0.78 1.87
N SER A 37 1.10 2.12 1.83
CA SER A 37 2.25 2.90 2.31
C SER A 37 2.42 2.79 3.83
N LEU A 38 1.31 2.68 4.57
CA LEU A 38 1.34 2.38 6.00
C LEU A 38 1.89 0.97 6.23
N SER A 39 1.37 -0.03 5.53
CA SER A 39 1.79 -1.44 5.66
C SER A 39 3.28 -1.59 5.42
N LEU A 40 3.83 -0.97 4.38
CA LEU A 40 5.25 -1.09 4.07
C LEU A 40 6.13 -0.43 5.14
N LYS A 41 5.83 0.78 5.59
CA LYS A 41 6.70 1.52 6.52
C LYS A 41 6.49 1.10 7.98
N LEU A 42 5.24 0.94 8.41
CA LEU A 42 4.90 0.62 9.79
C LEU A 42 5.11 -0.86 10.10
N PHE A 43 4.66 -1.78 9.23
CA PHE A 43 4.82 -3.21 9.52
C PHE A 43 6.27 -3.64 9.42
N GLN A 44 7.06 -3.08 8.49
CA GLN A 44 8.50 -3.32 8.45
C GLN A 44 9.17 -2.88 9.78
N GLN A 45 8.84 -1.68 10.28
CA GLN A 45 9.37 -1.19 11.55
C GLN A 45 8.95 -2.07 12.74
N LEU A 46 7.70 -2.51 12.79
CA LEU A 46 7.19 -3.38 13.85
C LEU A 46 7.80 -4.78 13.78
N GLU A 47 8.01 -5.30 12.57
CA GLU A 47 8.65 -6.60 12.35
C GLU A 47 10.12 -6.57 12.75
N GLU A 48 10.87 -5.52 12.39
CA GLU A 48 12.26 -5.30 12.83
C GLU A 48 12.36 -5.20 14.36
N GLN A 49 11.44 -4.47 15.01
CA GLN A 49 11.38 -4.36 16.47
C GLN A 49 11.04 -5.68 17.15
N SER A 50 10.17 -6.50 16.54
CA SER A 50 9.80 -7.81 17.08
C SER A 50 10.95 -8.83 17.00
N ARG A 51 11.90 -8.64 16.08
CA ARG A 51 13.06 -9.53 15.86
C ARG A 51 14.30 -9.14 16.68
N ALA A 52 14.33 -7.96 17.30
CA ALA A 52 15.46 -7.52 18.12
C ALA A 52 15.51 -8.30 19.44
N PRO A 53 16.66 -8.91 19.81
CA PRO A 53 16.78 -9.68 21.04
C PRO A 53 16.72 -8.78 22.27
N VAL A 54 16.15 -9.30 23.36
CA VAL A 54 16.07 -8.67 24.68
C VAL A 54 17.48 -8.57 25.30
N THR A 55 18.30 -7.63 24.86
CA THR A 55 19.55 -7.28 25.56
C THR A 55 19.24 -6.18 26.57
N GLY A 56 19.41 -6.52 27.85
CA GLY A 56 18.95 -5.77 29.01
C GLY A 56 19.38 -4.30 29.06
N GLY A 57 18.44 -3.48 29.49
CA GLY A 57 18.57 -2.05 29.80
C GLY A 57 17.19 -1.48 30.03
N GLU A 58 16.90 -1.08 31.27
CA GLU A 58 15.60 -0.56 31.70
C GLU A 58 15.13 0.59 30.79
N GLY A 59 13.98 0.40 30.13
CA GLY A 59 13.26 1.48 29.43
C GLY A 59 12.84 1.24 27.98
N SER A 60 13.25 0.15 27.32
CA SER A 60 12.85 -0.12 25.93
C SER A 60 11.77 -1.20 25.85
N LEU A 61 10.73 -0.97 25.03
CA LEU A 61 9.52 -1.79 24.81
C LEU A 61 9.83 -3.20 24.23
N SER A 62 10.62 -3.99 24.94
CA SER A 62 11.21 -5.25 24.50
C SER A 62 10.25 -6.44 24.67
N GLY A 63 9.08 -6.35 24.04
CA GLY A 63 8.08 -7.43 24.08
C GLY A 63 6.93 -7.32 23.09
N CYS A 64 6.93 -6.36 22.16
CA CYS A 64 5.83 -6.20 21.22
C CYS A 64 5.92 -7.26 20.10
N LEU A 65 5.22 -8.38 20.29
CA LEU A 65 5.09 -9.42 19.28
C LEU A 65 4.12 -8.95 18.18
N PHE A 66 4.67 -8.64 17.00
CA PHE A 66 3.87 -8.24 15.85
C PHE A 66 3.44 -9.48 15.04
N LYS A 67 2.14 -9.60 14.78
CA LYS A 67 1.57 -10.64 13.91
C LYS A 67 0.69 -9.99 12.86
N LYS A 68 1.06 -10.15 11.59
CA LYS A 68 0.25 -9.72 10.45
C LYS A 68 -0.80 -10.78 10.11
N MET A 69 -2.03 -10.35 9.88
CA MET A 69 -3.11 -11.17 9.32
C MET A 69 -3.76 -10.40 8.16
N GLU A 70 -4.14 -11.11 7.11
CA GLU A 70 -4.72 -10.52 5.90
C GLU A 70 -6.04 -11.24 5.60
N LEU A 71 -7.07 -10.46 5.27
CA LEU A 71 -8.39 -10.95 4.91
C LEU A 71 -8.60 -10.70 3.42
N THR A 72 -8.75 -11.76 2.64
CA THR A 72 -8.90 -11.69 1.18
C THR A 72 -10.25 -12.21 0.69
N GLU A 73 -10.93 -13.06 1.46
CA GLU A 73 -12.23 -13.62 1.09
C GLU A 73 -13.35 -12.60 1.31
N SER A 74 -14.13 -12.35 0.25
CA SER A 74 -15.31 -11.48 0.33
C SER A 74 -16.48 -12.20 0.99
N ILE A 75 -17.21 -11.46 1.82
CA ILE A 75 -18.46 -11.93 2.42
C ILE A 75 -19.70 -11.57 1.59
N ARG A 76 -19.57 -10.64 0.62
CA ARG A 76 -20.70 -10.10 -0.15
C ARG A 76 -20.89 -10.78 -1.50
N TYR A 77 -19.80 -11.28 -2.07
CA TYR A 77 -19.78 -11.90 -3.39
C TYR A 77 -18.79 -13.07 -3.37
N ALA A 78 -18.91 -13.95 -4.36
CA ALA A 78 -18.06 -15.12 -4.47
C ALA A 78 -16.62 -14.72 -4.81
N SER A 79 -15.67 -15.52 -4.34
CA SER A 79 -14.26 -15.38 -4.74
C SER A 79 -14.12 -15.51 -6.26
N GLY A 80 -13.44 -14.54 -6.88
CA GLY A 80 -13.23 -14.52 -8.33
C GLY A 80 -14.41 -13.96 -9.13
N ASP A 81 -15.20 -13.05 -8.56
CA ASP A 81 -16.27 -12.37 -9.28
C ASP A 81 -15.71 -11.60 -10.50
N PRO A 82 -16.18 -11.88 -11.73
CA PRO A 82 -15.70 -11.20 -12.92
C PRO A 82 -16.01 -9.70 -12.92
N ILE A 83 -17.07 -9.25 -12.24
CA ILE A 83 -17.43 -7.83 -12.11
C ILE A 83 -16.44 -7.13 -11.18
N GLU A 84 -16.05 -7.77 -10.08
CA GLU A 84 -15.00 -7.25 -9.20
C GLU A 84 -13.67 -7.13 -9.94
N SER A 85 -13.29 -8.18 -10.68
CA SER A 85 -12.05 -8.17 -11.47
C SER A 85 -12.06 -7.07 -12.54
N TRP A 86 -13.18 -6.91 -13.25
CA TRP A 86 -13.36 -5.84 -14.22
C TRP A 86 -13.28 -4.45 -13.58
N LEU A 87 -13.96 -4.24 -12.45
CA LEU A 87 -13.96 -2.96 -11.73
C LEU A 87 -12.57 -2.60 -11.21
N ASN A 88 -11.85 -3.56 -10.63
CA ASN A 88 -10.48 -3.37 -10.17
C ASN A 88 -9.52 -3.04 -11.32
N GLY A 89 -9.73 -3.65 -12.49
CA GLY A 89 -8.99 -3.33 -13.72
C GLY A 89 -9.28 -1.91 -14.20
N LEU A 90 -10.55 -1.53 -14.31
CA LEU A 90 -11.00 -0.22 -14.78
C LEU A 90 -10.51 0.91 -13.88
N LEU A 91 -10.65 0.76 -12.56
CA LEU A 91 -10.26 1.76 -11.57
C LEU A 91 -8.79 1.69 -11.18
N CYS A 92 -8.02 0.77 -11.77
CA CYS A 92 -6.59 0.64 -11.49
C CYS A 92 -6.29 0.49 -9.98
N LEU A 93 -7.06 -0.35 -9.27
CA LEU A 93 -6.94 -0.51 -7.80
C LEU A 93 -5.84 -1.49 -7.38
N ASP A 94 -5.48 -2.47 -8.21
CA ASP A 94 -4.49 -3.53 -7.89
C ASP A 94 -3.09 -3.31 -8.49
N VAL A 95 -2.80 -2.09 -8.93
CA VAL A 95 -1.72 -1.90 -9.91
C VAL A 95 -0.33 -1.76 -9.29
N ALA A 96 -0.26 -1.50 -7.98
CA ALA A 96 1.00 -1.40 -7.25
C ALA A 96 1.81 -2.72 -7.20
N ASN A 97 1.17 -3.86 -7.47
CA ASN A 97 1.83 -5.17 -7.57
C ASN A 97 2.54 -5.40 -8.92
N CYS A 98 2.20 -4.61 -9.95
CA CYS A 98 2.58 -4.88 -11.32
C CYS A 98 3.79 -4.07 -11.80
N LEU A 99 4.41 -3.26 -10.93
CA LEU A 99 5.56 -2.45 -11.31
C LEU A 99 6.82 -3.32 -11.38
N PRO A 100 7.45 -3.46 -12.56
CA PRO A 100 8.80 -3.98 -12.62
C PRO A 100 9.70 -3.02 -11.85
N ASN A 101 10.48 -3.54 -10.91
CA ASN A 101 11.51 -2.75 -10.22
C ASN A 101 12.80 -2.85 -11.05
N PRO A 102 13.15 -1.87 -11.90
CA PRO A 102 14.41 -1.93 -12.62
C PRO A 102 15.56 -1.83 -11.60
N ALA A 103 16.53 -2.74 -11.70
CA ALA A 103 17.67 -2.79 -10.78
C ALA A 103 18.56 -1.53 -10.83
N CYS A 104 18.42 -0.69 -11.87
CA CYS A 104 19.17 0.54 -12.04
C CYS A 104 18.33 1.56 -12.84
N HIS A 105 18.35 2.81 -12.40
CA HIS A 105 17.75 3.94 -13.12
C HIS A 105 18.86 4.80 -13.75
N PRO A 106 18.66 5.35 -14.96
CA PRO A 106 19.61 6.27 -15.56
C PRO A 106 19.73 7.56 -14.73
N LEU A 107 20.82 8.31 -14.95
CA LEU A 107 21.04 9.60 -14.28
C LEU A 107 19.92 10.59 -14.70
N PRO A 108 19.42 11.47 -13.81
CA PRO A 108 18.34 12.40 -14.16
C PRO A 108 18.62 13.29 -15.37
N SER A 109 19.89 13.58 -15.69
CA SER A 109 20.28 14.34 -16.89
C SER A 109 20.09 13.58 -18.21
N GLN A 110 19.82 12.27 -18.16
CA GLN A 110 19.53 11.41 -19.31
C GLN A 110 18.02 11.13 -19.45
N CYS A 111 17.18 11.73 -18.60
CA CYS A 111 15.75 11.52 -18.60
C CYS A 111 15.03 12.70 -19.24
N ASP A 112 14.25 12.42 -20.27
CA ASP A 112 13.36 13.41 -20.89
C ASP A 112 11.94 13.29 -20.36
N LEU A 113 11.25 14.43 -20.24
CA LEU A 113 9.84 14.50 -19.89
C LEU A 113 8.99 14.53 -21.15
N TYR A 114 7.93 13.72 -21.16
CA TYR A 114 7.01 13.61 -22.29
C TYR A 114 5.61 14.05 -21.88
N TYR A 115 4.95 14.76 -22.78
CA TYR A 115 3.53 15.07 -22.64
C TYR A 115 2.69 13.86 -23.06
N VAL A 116 1.72 13.48 -22.23
CA VAL A 116 0.83 12.35 -22.49
C VAL A 116 -0.52 12.86 -22.97
N ASN A 117 -0.95 12.43 -24.16
CA ASN A 117 -2.30 12.72 -24.66
C ASN A 117 -3.34 11.87 -23.91
N ARG A 118 -4.26 12.55 -23.22
CA ARG A 118 -5.31 11.92 -22.42
C ARG A 118 -6.28 11.09 -23.26
N ASP A 119 -6.64 11.54 -24.45
CA ASP A 119 -7.60 10.83 -25.31
C ASP A 119 -7.02 9.50 -25.80
N THR A 120 -5.72 9.47 -26.09
CA THR A 120 -4.99 8.23 -26.44
C THR A 120 -4.80 7.32 -25.24
N LEU A 121 -4.55 7.91 -24.07
CA LEU A 121 -4.37 7.18 -22.81
C LEU A 121 -5.66 6.44 -22.40
N PHE A 122 -6.81 7.11 -22.47
CA PHE A 122 -8.11 6.56 -22.09
C PHE A 122 -8.88 5.92 -23.26
N SER A 123 -8.17 5.51 -24.31
CA SER A 123 -8.76 4.86 -25.49
C SER A 123 -9.15 3.40 -25.27
N TYR A 124 -8.87 2.83 -24.09
CA TYR A 124 -9.06 1.42 -23.76
C TYR A 124 -8.30 0.44 -24.68
N HIS A 125 -7.24 0.93 -25.34
CA HIS A 125 -6.31 0.08 -26.07
C HIS A 125 -5.40 -0.66 -25.09
N LYS A 126 -5.06 -1.93 -25.39
CA LYS A 126 -4.30 -2.81 -24.51
C LYS A 126 -2.98 -2.19 -24.00
N ASP A 127 -2.23 -1.53 -24.88
CA ASP A 127 -0.96 -0.89 -24.50
C ASP A 127 -1.17 0.39 -23.69
N SER A 128 -2.23 1.15 -23.99
CA SER A 128 -2.60 2.35 -23.23
C SER A 128 -3.03 1.99 -21.82
N GLU A 129 -3.80 0.92 -21.65
CA GLU A 129 -4.21 0.39 -20.34
C GLU A 129 -3.00 -0.04 -19.49
N LEU A 130 -2.05 -0.77 -20.09
CA LEU A 130 -0.82 -1.16 -19.38
C LEU A 130 0.01 0.07 -18.95
N PHE A 131 0.07 1.10 -19.80
CA PHE A 131 0.77 2.34 -19.50
C PHE A 131 0.06 3.15 -18.40
N LEU A 132 -1.27 3.30 -18.50
CA LEU A 132 -2.13 3.93 -17.51
C LEU A 132 -1.97 3.26 -16.14
N GLN A 133 -2.02 1.93 -16.13
CA GLN A 133 -1.78 1.12 -14.95
C GLN A 133 -0.43 1.45 -14.30
N ARG A 134 0.67 1.44 -15.04
CA ARG A 134 2.00 1.79 -14.50
C ARG A 134 2.05 3.21 -13.94
N MET A 135 1.43 4.15 -14.63
CA MET A 135 1.35 5.54 -14.18
C MET A 135 0.55 5.64 -12.86
N MET A 136 -0.60 4.98 -12.77
CA MET A 136 -1.43 4.98 -11.58
C MET A 136 -0.74 4.30 -10.40
N ALA A 137 -0.03 3.20 -10.61
CA ALA A 137 0.77 2.56 -9.57
C ALA A 137 1.85 3.49 -8.99
N LEU A 138 2.50 4.30 -9.85
CA LEU A 138 3.45 5.31 -9.40
C LEU A 138 2.76 6.44 -8.62
N CYS A 139 1.60 6.92 -9.08
CA CYS A 139 0.81 7.92 -8.38
C CYS A 139 0.37 7.45 -6.99
N VAL A 140 -0.17 6.23 -6.91
CA VAL A 140 -0.69 5.64 -5.67
C VAL A 140 0.43 5.34 -4.68
N SER A 141 1.60 4.89 -5.15
CA SER A 141 2.75 4.63 -4.28
C SER A 141 3.39 5.91 -3.72
N SER A 142 3.28 7.03 -4.44
CA SER A 142 3.86 8.31 -4.03
C SER A 142 2.98 9.07 -3.03
N HIS A 143 1.65 8.93 -3.12
CA HIS A 143 0.71 9.66 -2.29
C HIS A 143 0.19 8.81 -1.12
N TYR A 144 0.16 9.42 0.07
CA TYR A 144 -0.31 8.79 1.31
C TYR A 144 -1.81 8.46 1.30
N LYS A 145 -2.63 9.24 0.57
CA LYS A 145 -4.07 9.01 0.43
C LYS A 145 -4.49 9.31 -0.99
N ASN A 146 -5.25 8.39 -1.59
CA ASN A 146 -5.81 8.51 -2.93
C ASN A 146 -7.32 8.26 -2.86
N SER A 147 -8.08 8.94 -3.71
CA SER A 147 -9.50 8.66 -3.98
C SER A 147 -9.60 8.27 -5.45
N PRO A 148 -10.25 7.14 -5.79
CA PRO A 148 -10.60 6.82 -7.17
C PRO A 148 -11.62 7.81 -7.73
#